data_AF-A0AAW1K3B2-F1
#
_entry.id   AF-A0AAW1K3B2-F1
#
_cell.length_a   1.000
_cell.length_b   1.000
_cell.length_c   1.000
_cell.angle_alpha   90.00
_cell.angle_beta   90.00
_cell.angle_gamma   90.00
#
_symmetry.space_group_name_H-M   'P 1'
#
loop_
_entity.id
_entity.type
_entity.pdbx_description
1 polymer ?
#
loop_
_entity_poly.entity_id
_entity_poly.type
_entity_poly.pdbx_seq_one_letter_code
_entity_poly.pdbx_strand_id
1 'polypeptide(L)'
;MGKKSKQKYKDVEKETVEQINSRLDNLLDKYSALFSKDMGKIKGLQANLKLKKDVQPFYIKARKVPHALLPKVDAELLRLETEGILAELLARPRFDNANLKIF
;
A
#
# COMPACT_ATOMS: atom_id res chain seq x y z
N MET A 1 13.89 -33.32 -53.55
CA MET A 1 12.69 -33.52 -52.72
C MET A 1 12.91 -32.95 -51.33
N GLY A 2 12.41 -31.74 -51.05
CA GLY A 2 12.43 -31.15 -49.72
C GLY A 2 11.03 -30.65 -49.39
N LYS A 3 10.28 -31.40 -48.58
CA LYS A 3 8.93 -31.01 -48.17
C LYS A 3 9.06 -29.81 -47.24
N LYS A 4 8.73 -28.60 -47.70
CA LYS A 4 8.52 -27.45 -46.80
C LYS A 4 7.21 -27.69 -46.04
N SER A 5 7.33 -28.07 -44.77
CA SER A 5 6.20 -28.10 -43.83
C SER A 5 5.65 -26.69 -43.70
N LYS A 6 4.44 -26.46 -44.22
CA LYS A 6 3.68 -25.24 -43.91
C LYS A 6 3.13 -25.42 -42.50
N GLN A 7 3.81 -24.84 -41.51
CA GLN A 7 3.23 -24.64 -40.19
C GLN A 7 1.96 -23.81 -40.40
N LYS A 8 0.79 -24.42 -40.24
CA LYS A 8 -0.50 -23.72 -40.26
C LYS A 8 -0.50 -22.78 -39.05
N TYR A 9 -0.35 -21.47 -39.30
CA TYR A 9 -0.70 -20.48 -38.29
C TYR A 9 -2.20 -20.55 -38.10
N LYS A 10 -2.64 -20.82 -36.86
CA LYS A 10 -4.05 -20.70 -36.47
C LYS A 10 -4.48 -19.27 -36.74
N ASP A 11 -5.63 -19.10 -37.36
CA ASP A 11 -6.28 -17.81 -37.57
C ASP A 11 -6.41 -17.12 -36.21
N VAL A 12 -5.58 -16.10 -35.96
CA VAL A 12 -5.79 -15.20 -34.83
C VAL A 12 -6.91 -14.27 -35.30
N GLU A 13 -8.13 -14.56 -34.88
CA GLU A 13 -9.24 -13.64 -35.04
C GLU A 13 -8.80 -12.26 -34.53
N LYS A 14 -8.79 -11.27 -35.43
CA LYS A 14 -8.53 -9.89 -35.05
C LYS A 14 -9.72 -9.43 -34.21
N GLU A 15 -9.56 -9.43 -32.88
CA GLU A 15 -10.52 -8.77 -32.00
C GLU A 15 -10.68 -7.31 -32.44
N THR A 16 -11.93 -6.88 -32.56
CA THR A 16 -12.29 -5.52 -32.94
C THR A 16 -12.00 -4.58 -31.76
N VAL A 17 -11.67 -3.32 -32.02
CA VAL A 17 -11.26 -2.37 -30.97
C VAL A 17 -12.34 -2.24 -29.88
N GLU A 18 -13.61 -2.29 -30.28
CA GLU A 18 -14.77 -2.25 -29.39
C GLU A 18 -14.83 -3.46 -28.43
N GLN A 19 -14.46 -4.65 -28.91
CA GLN A 19 -14.44 -5.87 -28.12
C GLN A 19 -13.30 -5.82 -27.08
N ILE A 20 -12.14 -5.30 -27.48
CA ILE A 20 -11.00 -5.09 -26.57
C ILE A 20 -11.36 -4.09 -25.48
N ASN A 21 -11.98 -2.96 -25.83
CA ASN A 21 -12.42 -1.95 -24.87
C ASN A 21 -13.45 -2.53 -23.89
N SER A 22 -14.46 -3.26 -24.39
CA SER A 22 -15.45 -3.89 -23.51
C SER A 22 -14.81 -4.89 -22.54
N ARG A 23 -13.79 -5.64 -22.97
CA ARG A 23 -13.06 -6.57 -22.10
C ARG A 23 -12.23 -5.83 -21.06
N LEU A 24 -11.64 -4.70 -21.45
CA LEU A 24 -10.87 -3.83 -20.55
C LEU A 24 -11.77 -3.20 -19.49
N ASP A 25 -12.90 -2.63 -19.88
CA ASP A 25 -13.85 -2.00 -18.95
C ASP A 25 -14.36 -3.02 -17.92
N ASN A 26 -14.74 -4.22 -18.38
CA ASN A 26 -15.10 -5.32 -17.48
C ASN A 26 -13.98 -5.70 -16.50
N LEU A 27 -12.72 -5.60 -16.92
CA LEU A 27 -11.57 -5.89 -16.07
C LEU A 27 -11.35 -4.79 -15.03
N LEU A 28 -11.46 -3.53 -15.46
CA LEU A 28 -11.34 -2.37 -14.57
C LEU A 28 -12.45 -2.35 -13.52
N ASP A 29 -13.68 -2.70 -13.91
CA ASP A 29 -14.81 -2.81 -12.98
C ASP A 29 -14.60 -3.94 -11.97
N LYS A 30 -14.20 -5.12 -12.46
CA LYS A 30 -13.93 -6.30 -11.62
C LYS A 30 -12.85 -6.06 -10.58
N TYR A 31 -11.82 -5.29 -10.93
CA TYR A 31 -10.68 -4.97 -10.06
C TYR A 31 -10.66 -3.52 -9.59
N SER A 32 -11.81 -2.84 -9.61
CA SER A 32 -11.97 -1.43 -9.22
C SER A 32 -11.38 -1.12 -7.84
N ALA A 33 -11.48 -2.07 -6.90
CA ALA A 33 -10.88 -1.96 -5.57
C ALA A 33 -9.35 -1.77 -5.58
N LEU A 34 -8.62 -2.32 -6.57
CA LEU A 34 -7.16 -2.13 -6.70
C LEU A 34 -6.78 -0.71 -7.11
N PHE A 35 -7.70 0.01 -7.75
CA PHE A 35 -7.54 1.38 -8.23
C PHE A 35 -8.26 2.39 -7.33
N SER A 36 -8.81 1.94 -6.20
CA SER A 36 -9.35 2.84 -5.19
C SER A 36 -8.22 3.77 -4.69
N LYS A 37 -8.55 5.04 -4.44
CA LYS A 37 -7.61 6.01 -3.87
C LYS A 37 -7.38 5.77 -2.37
N ASP A 38 -8.17 4.89 -1.78
CA ASP A 38 -8.13 4.56 -0.36
C ASP A 38 -6.88 3.74 -0.04
N MET A 39 -6.35 3.94 1.17
CA MET A 39 -5.17 3.21 1.60
C MET A 39 -5.53 1.77 1.98
N GLY A 40 -5.00 0.81 1.23
CA GLY A 40 -5.16 -0.62 1.52
C GLY A 40 -4.25 -1.14 2.64
N LYS A 41 -4.65 -2.23 3.29
CA LYS A 41 -3.82 -2.96 4.28
C LYS A 41 -3.35 -4.29 3.70
N ILE A 42 -2.07 -4.61 3.86
CA ILE A 42 -1.53 -5.93 3.52
C ILE A 42 -2.05 -6.94 4.55
N LYS A 43 -2.75 -7.97 4.08
CA LYS A 43 -3.28 -9.03 4.95
C LYS A 43 -2.30 -10.20 5.01
N GLY A 44 -2.12 -10.78 6.19
CA GLY A 44 -1.33 -12.01 6.39
C GLY A 44 0.17 -11.81 6.57
N LEU A 45 0.66 -10.57 6.57
CA LEU A 45 2.05 -10.25 6.88
C LEU A 45 2.10 -9.26 8.04
N GLN A 46 2.92 -9.58 9.04
CA GLN A 46 3.23 -8.72 10.17
C GLN A 46 4.70 -8.31 10.08
N ALA A 47 4.98 -7.01 10.10
CA ALA A 47 6.35 -6.53 10.13
C ALA A 47 6.89 -6.61 11.57
N ASN A 48 8.12 -7.09 11.71
CA ASN A 48 8.81 -7.12 12.99
C ASN A 48 10.09 -6.29 12.87
N LEU A 49 10.18 -5.22 13.67
CA LEU A 49 11.37 -4.40 13.76
C LEU A 49 12.33 -5.00 14.80
N LYS A 50 13.40 -5.63 14.30
CA LYS A 50 14.48 -6.18 15.13
C LYS A 50 15.44 -5.06 15.55
N LEU A 51 15.56 -4.85 16.85
CA LEU A 51 16.51 -3.90 17.42
C LEU A 51 17.89 -4.56 17.57
N LYS A 52 18.94 -3.73 17.59
CA LYS A 52 20.28 -4.20 17.98
C LYS A 52 20.26 -4.60 19.45
N LYS A 53 21.13 -5.55 19.81
CA LYS A 53 21.37 -5.91 21.21
C LYS A 53 21.81 -4.65 21.96
N ASP A 54 21.23 -4.45 23.14
CA ASP A 54 21.53 -3.35 24.08
C ASP A 54 21.06 -1.94 23.70
N VAL A 55 20.11 -1.80 22.77
CA VAL A 55 19.48 -0.50 22.49
C VAL A 55 18.50 -0.13 23.59
N GLN A 56 18.67 1.06 24.17
CA GLN A 56 17.75 1.63 25.14
C GLN A 56 16.77 2.58 24.45
N PRO A 57 15.47 2.50 24.77
CA PRO A 57 14.49 3.47 24.32
C PRO A 57 14.82 4.85 24.90
N PHE A 58 14.69 5.90 24.09
CA PHE A 58 14.90 7.27 24.54
C PHE A 58 13.76 8.16 24.07
N TYR A 59 13.44 9.17 24.88
CA TYR A 59 12.37 10.11 24.60
C TYR A 59 12.95 11.43 24.09
N ILE A 60 12.48 11.90 22.94
CA ILE A 60 12.77 13.22 22.41
C ILE A 60 11.50 14.07 22.48
N LYS A 61 11.62 15.29 23.03
CA LYS A 61 10.53 16.26 23.03
C LYS A 61 10.21 16.73 21.61
N ALA A 62 8.92 16.78 21.28
CA ALA A 62 8.44 17.30 20.00
C ALA A 62 8.94 18.75 19.75
N ARG A 63 9.31 19.03 18.49
CA ARG A 63 9.75 20.36 18.07
C ARG A 63 8.53 21.27 17.91
N LYS A 64 8.70 22.57 18.18
CA LYS A 64 7.63 23.55 17.96
C LYS A 64 7.40 23.71 16.45
N VAL A 65 6.15 23.52 16.02
CA VAL A 65 5.72 23.78 14.65
C VAL A 65 5.43 25.28 14.50
N PRO A 66 5.85 25.93 13.40
CA PRO A 66 5.48 27.32 13.11
C PRO A 66 3.96 27.50 13.12
N HIS A 67 3.47 28.58 13.73
CA HIS A 67 2.03 28.82 13.90
C HIS A 67 1.24 28.77 12.58
N ALA A 68 1.81 29.29 11.50
CA ALA A 68 1.19 29.26 10.17
C ALA A 68 0.99 27.84 9.59
N LEU A 69 1.74 26.85 10.08
CA LEU A 69 1.66 25.46 9.61
C LEU A 69 0.77 24.57 10.47
N LEU A 70 0.43 24.99 11.69
CA LEU A 70 -0.40 24.19 12.61
C LEU A 70 -1.69 23.68 11.96
N PRO A 71 -2.51 24.51 11.29
CA PRO A 71 -3.78 24.04 10.74
C PRO A 71 -3.61 22.95 9.67
N LYS A 72 -2.52 23.02 8.89
CA LYS A 72 -2.22 22.02 7.85
C LYS A 72 -1.73 20.72 8.46
N VAL A 73 -0.91 20.81 9.51
CA VAL A 73 -0.42 19.63 10.23
C VAL A 73 -1.57 18.90 10.91
N ASP A 74 -2.45 19.63 11.60
CA ASP A 74 -3.59 19.05 12.30
C ASP A 74 -4.56 18.36 11.33
N ALA A 75 -4.82 18.97 10.17
CA ALA A 75 -5.65 18.37 9.12
C ALA A 75 -5.06 17.05 8.58
N GLU A 76 -3.74 17.00 8.34
CA GLU A 76 -3.09 15.78 7.88
C GLU A 76 -3.03 14.70 8.96
N LEU A 77 -2.80 15.07 10.23
CA LEU A 77 -2.85 14.11 11.34
C LEU A 77 -4.23 13.46 11.43
N LEU A 78 -5.30 14.25 11.39
CA LEU A 78 -6.67 13.74 11.41
C LEU A 78 -6.97 12.83 10.22
N ARG A 79 -6.49 13.18 9.01
CA ARG A 79 -6.63 12.34 7.82
C ARG A 79 -5.96 10.97 8.03
N LEU A 80 -4.72 10.97 8.52
CA LEU A 80 -3.95 9.75 8.77
C LEU A 80 -4.55 8.87 9.89
N GLU A 81 -5.14 9.48 10.91
CA GLU A 81 -5.88 8.77 11.97
C GLU A 81 -7.17 8.15 11.41
N THR A 82 -7.91 8.90 10.59
CA THR A 82 -9.16 8.41 9.95
C THR A 82 -8.89 7.25 8.99
N GLU A 83 -7.79 7.31 8.24
CA GLU A 83 -7.33 6.21 7.37
C GLU A 83 -6.76 5.02 8.17
N GLY A 84 -6.59 5.16 9.50
CA GLY A 84 -6.08 4.12 10.39
C GLY A 84 -4.60 3.80 10.17
N ILE A 85 -3.84 4.78 9.68
CA ILE A 85 -2.38 4.73 9.52
C ILE A 85 -1.70 5.11 10.83
N LEU A 86 -2.20 6.17 11.48
CA LEU A 86 -1.80 6.57 12.82
C LEU A 86 -2.85 6.11 13.83
N ALA A 87 -2.40 5.86 15.05
CA ALA A 87 -3.25 5.52 16.19
C ALA A 87 -2.77 6.26 17.43
N GLU A 88 -3.71 6.75 18.23
CA GLU A 88 -3.41 7.34 19.52
C GLU A 88 -2.86 6.28 20.49
N LEU A 89 -1.81 6.62 21.21
CA LEU A 89 -1.25 5.79 22.27
C LEU A 89 -1.73 6.31 23.63
N LEU A 90 -2.59 5.54 24.30
CA LEU A 90 -3.20 5.87 25.60
C LEU A 90 -2.20 5.96 26.76
N ALA A 91 -0.97 5.46 26.61
CA ALA A 91 0.05 5.44 27.65
C ALA A 91 1.47 5.50 27.07
N ARG A 92 2.44 5.90 27.89
CA ARG A 92 3.87 5.75 27.54
C ARG A 92 4.16 4.26 27.31
N PRO A 93 4.58 3.85 26.10
CA PRO A 93 4.90 2.45 25.86
C PRO A 93 6.12 2.07 26.72
N ARG A 94 6.02 0.94 27.43
CA ARG A 94 7.23 0.23 27.86
C ARG A 94 7.77 -0.47 26.63
N PHE A 95 8.76 0.15 26.00
CA PHE A 95 9.48 -0.46 24.90
C PHE A 95 10.37 -1.56 25.46
N ASP A 96 9.90 -2.80 25.36
CA ASP A 96 10.70 -3.99 25.60
C ASP A 96 11.60 -4.24 24.38
N ASN A 97 12.90 -4.39 24.64
CA ASN A 97 13.97 -4.30 23.64
C ASN A 97 14.00 -5.45 22.61
N ALA A 98 12.98 -6.31 22.56
CA ALA A 98 13.08 -7.57 21.84
C ALA A 98 12.40 -7.58 20.47
N ASN A 99 11.18 -7.06 20.30
CA ASN A 99 10.45 -7.15 19.02
C ASN A 99 9.28 -6.16 18.96
N LEU A 100 9.42 -5.03 18.25
CA LEU A 100 8.26 -4.18 17.97
C LEU A 100 7.46 -4.81 16.83
N LYS A 101 6.23 -5.24 17.15
CA LYS A 101 5.22 -5.63 16.17
C LYS A 101 4.68 -4.37 15.49
N ILE A 102 4.83 -4.30 14.17
CA ILE A 102 4.32 -3.21 13.35
C ILE A 102 3.39 -3.87 12.31
N PHE A 103 2.10 -3.53 12.39
CA PHE A 103 0.97 -4.13 11.64
C PHE A 103 0.58 -5.55 12.07
#